data_AF-A0A6I4YT11-F1
#
_entry.id   AF-A0A6I4YT11-F1
#
_cell.length_a   1.000
_cell.length_b   1.000
_cell.length_c   1.000
_cell.angle_alpha   90.00
_cell.angle_beta   90.00
_cell.angle_gamma   90.00
#
_symmetry.space_group_name_H-M   'P 1'
#
loop_
_entity.id
_entity.type
_entity.pdbx_description
1 polymer ?
#
loop_
_entity_poly.entity_id
_entity_poly.type
_entity_poly.pdbx_seq_one_letter_code
_entity_poly.pdbx_strand_id
1 'polypeptide(L)'
;METAHEAHLAVKLDNGQLYNARYPNDAGFTPLIAMKIEAIPDYLFLTTDPGREQPQIWLEHYTARGTVLSIRSRISGDQGQFVALEDPARPGKYMTTRPFHDDKTANPVVGDCHHVMRWEEYSLIPIQGTDYLHHIAQAITGLFRRSLTATACVSFIEEYQGDALLPALDSLLPIIRWNVIERVGERLLHDRALRHKLASHMPPNIWLEKAFPQLATWEQKRWAHAGRSISPFPTPQKIHSPEADSFLADNGADGSFAGLLHALTHAARRTIEPQRRVCMLTTMRNEGLYLLEWIAYHRTLGVEHFFIYSNDNTDKSEALLAELAEEGLITWIDNPTAAGTSPQFKAYGHALNVLPDILNFQWCFIMDGDEFITLDPKAYPSLHDYLDWIDHWQTDALAINWRFIGSRKNDNGLADLAKPLTQRNFRIIGNGAIGDGWRLVKSACRPNRTLHSRPHHPVWNPVTPYMFRLTNGDRHEYQHPPAGFPHDPAFADEGHFDRISISHYYFKSIAEWTWKHARNSGADAKKDLDTSRYTNQWANAFGLQAKDPQHERNVWMMDRQEALRQELDQLRTNPTICAAESAIRASLSDQIHDLWAQIHAHKVFSNIDAEWRFILQDLELEMKDRIPPVA
;
A
#
# COMPACT_ATOMS: atom_id res chain seq x y z
N MET A 1 18.44 -24.80 17.18
CA MET A 1 17.32 -25.74 17.38
C MET A 1 17.28 -26.70 16.20
N GLU A 2 17.04 -27.98 16.43
CA GLU A 2 17.10 -29.03 15.39
C GLU A 2 15.86 -29.93 15.44
N THR A 3 15.33 -30.30 14.29
CA THR A 3 14.18 -31.20 14.15
C THR A 3 14.61 -32.67 14.04
N ALA A 4 13.67 -33.61 14.14
CA ALA A 4 13.95 -35.04 13.99
C ALA A 4 14.48 -35.47 12.61
N HIS A 5 14.42 -34.59 11.60
CA HIS A 5 14.92 -34.83 10.24
C HIS A 5 16.18 -34.01 9.92
N GLU A 6 16.96 -33.65 10.94
CA GLU A 6 18.26 -32.96 10.81
C GLU A 6 18.12 -31.60 10.11
N ALA A 7 16.95 -30.96 10.20
CA ALA A 7 16.75 -29.58 9.76
C ALA A 7 16.81 -28.63 10.95
N HIS A 8 17.44 -27.48 10.76
CA HIS A 8 17.57 -26.42 11.75
C HIS A 8 16.63 -25.28 11.47
N LEU A 9 16.10 -24.66 12.52
CA LEU A 9 15.41 -23.38 12.36
C LEU A 9 16.46 -22.31 12.01
N ALA A 10 16.22 -21.60 10.92
CA ALA A 10 17.12 -20.58 10.39
C ALA A 10 16.32 -19.40 9.82
N VAL A 11 16.94 -18.23 9.79
CA VAL A 11 16.43 -17.06 9.09
C VAL A 11 17.07 -16.98 7.71
N LYS A 12 16.26 -16.68 6.68
CA LYS A 12 16.77 -16.39 5.34
C LYS A 12 17.23 -14.93 5.29
N LEU A 13 18.47 -14.68 4.90
CA LEU A 13 19.10 -13.36 5.03
C LEU A 13 18.54 -12.31 4.05
N ASP A 14 17.98 -12.72 2.91
CA ASP A 14 17.46 -11.80 1.90
C ASP A 14 16.13 -11.14 2.30
N ASN A 15 15.30 -11.83 3.07
CA ASN A 15 13.95 -11.38 3.39
C ASN A 15 13.58 -11.49 4.87
N GLY A 16 14.38 -12.15 5.72
CA GLY A 16 14.10 -12.28 7.15
C GLY A 16 13.08 -13.37 7.54
N GLN A 17 12.57 -14.14 6.57
CA GLN A 17 11.58 -15.18 6.84
C GLN A 17 12.24 -16.40 7.51
N LEU A 18 11.52 -17.04 8.43
CA LEU A 18 11.95 -18.29 9.05
C LEU A 18 11.77 -19.50 8.13
N TYR A 19 12.76 -20.38 8.15
CA TYR A 19 12.80 -21.64 7.44
C TYR A 19 13.31 -22.75 8.35
N ASN A 20 12.85 -23.98 8.09
CA ASN A 20 13.59 -25.16 8.49
C ASN A 20 14.56 -25.50 7.34
N ALA A 21 15.86 -25.48 7.60
CA ALA A 21 16.92 -25.69 6.62
C ALA A 21 17.86 -26.81 7.06
N ARG A 22 18.14 -27.79 6.18
CA ARG A 22 19.09 -28.89 6.43
C ARG A 22 20.54 -28.40 6.47
N TYR A 23 20.85 -27.36 5.69
CA TYR A 23 22.18 -26.77 5.60
C TYR A 23 22.10 -25.27 5.94
N PRO A 24 21.85 -24.91 7.21
CA PRO A 24 21.57 -23.53 7.61
C PRO A 24 22.81 -22.60 7.54
N ASN A 25 23.99 -23.17 7.29
CA ASN A 25 25.25 -22.44 7.10
C ASN A 25 25.59 -22.24 5.61
N ASP A 26 24.76 -22.74 4.68
CA ASP A 26 24.90 -22.44 3.25
C ASP A 26 24.62 -20.96 2.97
N ALA A 27 25.12 -20.46 1.83
CA ALA A 27 24.96 -19.07 1.42
C ALA A 27 23.47 -18.68 1.34
N GLY A 28 23.00 -17.87 2.29
CA GLY A 28 21.65 -17.30 2.30
C GLY A 28 20.84 -17.57 3.58
N PHE A 29 21.33 -18.41 4.49
CA PHE A 29 20.69 -18.66 5.78
C PHE A 29 21.59 -18.32 6.97
N THR A 30 20.96 -18.08 8.13
CA THR A 30 21.65 -17.99 9.41
C THR A 30 20.88 -18.80 10.45
N PRO A 31 21.52 -19.72 11.18
CA PRO A 31 20.85 -20.49 12.23
C PRO A 31 20.21 -19.59 13.29
N LEU A 32 19.03 -19.97 13.76
CA LEU A 32 18.32 -19.26 14.81
C LEU A 32 18.71 -19.81 16.19
N ILE A 33 19.04 -18.89 17.09
CA ILE A 33 19.34 -19.16 18.49
C ILE A 33 18.07 -18.96 19.32
N ALA A 34 17.75 -19.94 20.15
CA ALA A 34 16.66 -19.84 21.11
C ALA A 34 17.24 -19.60 22.51
N MET A 35 17.07 -18.38 23.03
CA MET A 35 17.47 -18.05 24.39
C MET A 35 16.36 -18.47 25.36
N LYS A 36 16.74 -19.31 26.33
CA LYS A 36 15.90 -19.66 27.47
C LYS A 36 16.34 -18.82 28.67
N ILE A 37 15.44 -17.96 29.15
CA ILE A 37 15.71 -17.08 30.29
C ILE A 37 15.02 -17.65 31.53
N GLU A 38 15.77 -17.97 32.58
CA GLU A 38 15.24 -18.63 33.79
C GLU A 38 14.11 -17.84 34.46
N ALA A 39 14.18 -16.50 34.43
CA ALA A 39 13.16 -15.63 34.99
C ALA A 39 11.83 -15.63 34.19
N ILE A 40 11.83 -16.19 32.98
CA ILE A 40 10.69 -16.19 32.04
C ILE A 40 10.59 -17.59 31.38
N PRO A 41 10.39 -18.65 32.18
CA PRO A 41 10.64 -20.03 31.75
C PRO A 41 9.68 -20.55 30.68
N ASP A 42 8.51 -19.94 30.53
CA ASP A 42 7.48 -20.32 29.55
C ASP A 42 7.80 -19.86 28.12
N TYR A 43 8.82 -19.02 27.95
CA TYR A 43 9.13 -18.39 26.66
C TYR A 43 10.53 -18.75 26.17
N LEU A 44 10.64 -18.89 24.85
CA LEU A 44 11.90 -18.86 24.11
C LEU A 44 11.99 -17.53 23.36
N PHE A 45 13.15 -16.91 23.40
CA PHE A 45 13.45 -15.69 22.66
C PHE A 45 14.34 -16.06 21.48
N LEU A 46 13.74 -16.05 20.30
CA LEU A 46 14.39 -16.46 19.06
C LEU A 46 15.10 -15.26 18.43
N THR A 47 16.39 -15.40 18.18
CA THR A 47 17.27 -14.36 17.61
C THR A 47 18.37 -14.99 16.76
N THR A 48 19.11 -14.19 16.00
CA THR A 48 20.42 -14.61 15.49
C THR A 48 21.54 -14.23 16.47
N ASP A 49 22.68 -14.92 16.36
CA ASP A 49 23.93 -14.53 17.02
C ASP A 49 24.70 -13.59 16.08
N PRO A 50 24.80 -12.28 16.38
CA PRO A 50 25.16 -11.31 15.36
C PRO A 50 26.65 -11.31 15.04
N GLY A 51 26.98 -11.70 13.81
CA GLY A 51 28.11 -11.17 13.08
C GLY A 51 27.69 -9.92 12.29
N ARG A 52 27.69 -8.77 12.95
CA ARG A 52 27.53 -7.37 12.44
C ARG A 52 26.11 -6.76 12.29
N GLU A 53 25.06 -7.45 11.85
CA GLU A 53 23.68 -6.89 11.85
C GLU A 53 22.63 -7.99 12.09
N GLN A 54 21.60 -7.72 12.89
CA GLN A 54 20.51 -8.68 13.12
C GLN A 54 19.43 -8.50 12.06
N PRO A 55 19.09 -9.54 11.27
CA PRO A 55 17.99 -9.46 10.33
C PRO A 55 16.67 -9.29 11.09
N GLN A 56 15.70 -8.63 10.46
CA GLN A 56 14.33 -8.75 10.92
C GLN A 56 13.89 -10.21 10.77
N ILE A 57 13.22 -10.75 11.77
CA ILE A 57 12.74 -12.12 11.80
C ILE A 57 11.21 -12.07 11.69
N TRP A 58 10.66 -12.88 10.79
CA TRP A 58 9.21 -13.04 10.66
C TRP A 58 8.84 -14.42 10.11
N LEU A 59 7.55 -14.75 10.19
CA LEU A 59 6.95 -15.91 9.55
C LEU A 59 5.48 -15.62 9.21
N GLU A 60 4.95 -16.31 8.20
CA GLU A 60 3.55 -16.18 7.82
C GLU A 60 2.63 -16.64 8.95
N HIS A 61 1.45 -16.02 9.05
CA HIS A 61 0.51 -16.27 10.13
C HIS A 61 1.19 -16.16 11.50
N TYR A 62 1.90 -15.06 11.76
CA TYR A 62 2.39 -14.70 13.09
C TYR A 62 2.41 -13.17 13.18
N THR A 63 1.80 -12.60 14.21
CA THR A 63 1.44 -11.17 14.20
C THR A 63 2.57 -10.23 14.60
N ALA A 64 3.75 -10.76 14.92
CA ALA A 64 4.91 -9.99 15.36
C ALA A 64 6.13 -10.25 14.47
N ARG A 65 6.90 -9.19 14.22
CA ARG A 65 8.19 -9.22 13.54
C ARG A 65 9.18 -8.40 14.37
N GLY A 66 10.47 -8.64 14.20
CA GLY A 66 11.50 -7.86 14.90
C GLY A 66 12.85 -8.56 14.90
N THR A 67 13.83 -8.01 15.63
CA THR A 67 15.14 -8.68 15.77
C THR A 67 15.11 -9.84 16.77
N VAL A 68 14.07 -9.90 17.60
CA VAL A 68 13.78 -11.01 18.53
C VAL A 68 12.31 -11.39 18.41
N LEU A 69 12.02 -12.69 18.28
CA LEU A 69 10.66 -13.22 18.40
C LEU A 69 10.50 -13.95 19.73
N SER A 70 9.59 -13.47 20.56
CA SER A 70 9.19 -14.20 21.77
C SER A 70 8.14 -15.23 21.45
N ILE A 71 8.40 -16.49 21.79
CA ILE A 71 7.55 -17.65 21.46
C ILE A 71 7.26 -18.43 22.72
N ARG A 72 6.04 -18.92 22.88
CA ARG A 72 5.72 -19.77 24.03
C ARG A 72 6.21 -21.19 23.76
N SER A 73 7.00 -21.71 24.70
CA SER A 73 7.57 -23.05 24.59
C SER A 73 6.65 -24.08 25.25
N ARG A 74 6.35 -25.16 24.54
CA ARG A 74 5.59 -26.30 25.07
C ARG A 74 6.44 -27.55 25.01
N ILE A 75 6.62 -28.20 26.15
CA ILE A 75 7.28 -29.50 26.23
C ILE A 75 6.47 -30.50 25.40
N SER A 76 7.15 -31.28 24.56
CA SER A 76 6.54 -32.26 23.65
C SER A 76 7.35 -33.55 23.56
N GLY A 77 6.72 -34.59 23.00
CA GLY A 77 7.25 -35.95 22.88
C GLY A 77 7.14 -36.80 24.16
N ASP A 78 7.31 -38.12 24.01
CA ASP A 78 7.04 -39.13 25.05
C ASP A 78 7.84 -38.96 26.35
N GLN A 79 8.96 -38.24 26.31
CA GLN A 79 9.82 -37.95 27.48
C GLN A 79 10.08 -36.45 27.69
N GLY A 80 9.33 -35.57 27.00
CA GLY A 80 9.54 -34.13 27.08
C GLY A 80 10.89 -33.66 26.53
N GLN A 81 11.48 -34.44 25.62
CA GLN A 81 12.78 -34.18 25.00
C GLN A 81 12.73 -33.10 23.92
N PHE A 82 11.54 -32.73 23.46
CA PHE A 82 11.33 -31.74 22.42
C PHE A 82 10.55 -30.53 22.93
N VAL A 83 10.60 -29.45 22.16
CA VAL A 83 9.73 -28.29 22.32
C VAL A 83 8.92 -28.05 21.06
N ALA A 84 7.65 -27.72 21.26
CA ALA A 84 6.78 -27.12 20.26
C ALA A 84 6.71 -25.61 20.49
N LEU A 85 6.66 -24.87 19.38
CA LEU A 85 6.72 -23.42 19.36
C LEU A 85 5.30 -22.86 19.17
N GLU A 86 4.68 -22.39 20.24
CA GLU A 86 3.30 -21.87 20.26
C GLU A 86 3.28 -20.33 20.15
N ASP A 87 2.36 -19.79 19.35
CA ASP A 87 2.09 -18.36 19.26
C ASP A 87 1.56 -17.82 20.61
N PRO A 88 2.25 -16.84 21.24
CA PRO A 88 1.78 -16.24 22.49
C PRO A 88 0.39 -15.59 22.42
N ALA A 89 0.05 -15.01 21.26
CA ALA A 89 -1.19 -14.28 21.02
C ALA A 89 -2.33 -15.20 20.56
N ARG A 90 -2.03 -16.38 20.02
CA ARG A 90 -3.02 -17.36 19.54
C ARG A 90 -2.74 -18.75 20.13
N PRO A 91 -3.15 -19.00 21.39
CA PRO A 91 -2.97 -20.32 22.01
C PRO A 91 -3.57 -21.44 21.16
N GLY A 92 -2.84 -22.56 21.04
CA GLY A 92 -3.15 -23.68 20.17
C GLY A 92 -2.72 -23.52 18.72
N LYS A 93 -2.08 -22.40 18.35
CA LYS A 93 -1.41 -22.21 17.05
C LYS A 93 0.10 -22.39 17.21
N TYR A 94 0.66 -23.34 16.49
CA TYR A 94 2.07 -23.71 16.53
C TYR A 94 2.78 -23.37 15.23
N MET A 95 4.09 -23.14 15.33
CA MET A 95 4.97 -23.07 14.16
C MET A 95 5.10 -24.45 13.52
N THR A 96 5.02 -24.50 12.20
CA THR A 96 5.20 -25.73 11.41
C THR A 96 5.87 -25.43 10.07
N THR A 97 6.31 -26.48 9.39
CA THR A 97 6.80 -26.46 8.01
C THR A 97 6.12 -27.59 7.22
N ARG A 98 6.09 -27.46 5.89
CA ARG A 98 5.74 -28.61 5.03
C ARG A 98 6.78 -29.74 5.19
N PRO A 99 6.38 -31.01 5.00
CA PRO A 99 7.31 -32.13 4.90
C PRO A 99 8.39 -31.88 3.84
N PHE A 100 9.61 -32.34 4.08
CA PHE A 100 10.68 -32.28 3.10
C PHE A 100 10.43 -33.31 1.99
N HIS A 101 10.50 -32.86 0.73
CA HIS A 101 10.73 -33.75 -0.41
C HIS A 101 12.24 -34.00 -0.54
N ASP A 102 12.64 -35.13 -1.14
CA ASP A 102 14.05 -35.58 -1.18
C ASP A 102 15.01 -34.56 -1.82
N ASP A 103 14.50 -33.69 -2.69
CA ASP A 103 15.25 -32.65 -3.40
C ASP A 103 15.30 -31.29 -2.69
N LYS A 104 14.51 -31.09 -1.62
CA LYS A 104 14.43 -29.80 -0.92
C LYS A 104 15.40 -29.71 0.25
N THR A 105 16.13 -28.61 0.32
CA THR A 105 17.09 -28.30 1.39
C THR A 105 16.54 -27.35 2.45
N ALA A 106 15.47 -26.61 2.14
CA ALA A 106 14.79 -25.72 3.07
C ALA A 106 13.28 -25.60 2.78
N ASN A 107 12.48 -25.39 3.82
CA ASN A 107 11.04 -25.12 3.73
C ASN A 107 10.65 -23.94 4.64
N PRO A 108 9.74 -23.04 4.20
CA PRO A 108 9.30 -21.92 5.01
C PRO A 108 8.51 -22.38 6.24
N VAL A 109 8.70 -21.68 7.35
CA VAL A 109 7.94 -21.89 8.59
C VAL A 109 6.73 -20.96 8.60
N VAL A 110 5.61 -21.47 9.08
CA VAL A 110 4.33 -20.75 9.21
C VAL A 110 3.72 -20.99 10.60
N GLY A 111 3.00 -20.01 11.14
CA GLY A 111 2.45 -20.03 12.50
C GLY A 111 0.96 -20.39 12.59
N ASP A 112 0.47 -21.32 11.77
CA ASP A 112 -0.96 -21.65 11.70
C ASP A 112 -1.32 -23.10 12.07
N CYS A 113 -0.37 -23.87 12.60
CA CYS A 113 -0.61 -25.29 12.86
C CYS A 113 -1.47 -25.53 14.10
N HIS A 114 -2.47 -26.40 14.00
CA HIS A 114 -3.30 -26.82 15.13
C HIS A 114 -2.82 -28.10 15.84
N HIS A 115 -1.87 -28.81 15.23
CA HIS A 115 -1.36 -30.07 15.71
C HIS A 115 0.16 -30.10 15.60
N VAL A 116 0.84 -30.59 16.62
CA VAL A 116 2.29 -30.78 16.60
C VAL A 116 2.54 -32.24 16.23
N MET A 117 3.22 -32.47 15.11
CA MET A 117 3.77 -33.78 14.77
C MET A 117 5.28 -33.75 15.01
N ARG A 118 5.94 -34.91 14.87
CA ARG A 118 7.36 -35.05 15.21
C ARG A 118 8.32 -34.18 14.38
N TRP A 119 7.90 -33.67 13.22
CA TRP A 119 8.75 -32.81 12.39
C TRP A 119 8.57 -31.31 12.70
N GLU A 120 7.55 -30.93 13.47
CA GLU A 120 7.37 -29.60 14.08
C GLU A 120 8.04 -29.48 15.46
N GLU A 121 8.52 -30.60 16.00
CA GLU A 121 9.21 -30.68 17.27
C GLU A 121 10.69 -30.33 17.13
N TYR A 122 11.21 -29.53 18.07
CA TYR A 122 12.59 -29.11 18.09
C TYR A 122 13.33 -29.65 19.33
N SER A 123 14.51 -30.22 19.11
CA SER A 123 15.53 -30.42 20.14
C SER A 123 16.30 -29.12 20.37
N LEU A 124 16.52 -28.80 21.65
CA LEU A 124 17.36 -27.67 22.05
C LEU A 124 18.78 -28.18 22.31
N ILE A 125 19.70 -27.85 21.42
CA ILE A 125 21.12 -28.18 21.55
C ILE A 125 21.82 -27.00 22.23
N PRO A 126 22.43 -27.19 23.41
CA PRO A 126 23.17 -26.12 24.09
C PRO A 126 24.35 -25.64 23.24
N ILE A 127 24.53 -24.33 23.18
CA ILE A 127 25.69 -23.69 22.56
C ILE A 127 26.29 -22.67 23.54
N GLN A 128 27.55 -22.31 23.32
CA GLN A 128 28.16 -21.17 24.03
C GLN A 128 27.72 -19.88 23.33
N GLY A 129 26.97 -19.03 24.03
CA GLY A 129 26.52 -17.74 23.50
C GLY A 129 27.62 -16.68 23.50
N THR A 130 27.56 -15.73 22.58
CA THR A 130 28.40 -14.52 22.56
C THR A 130 28.03 -13.55 23.68
N ASP A 131 28.91 -12.58 23.98
CA ASP A 131 28.65 -11.52 24.94
C ASP A 131 27.37 -10.73 24.60
N TYR A 132 27.12 -10.49 23.31
CA TYR A 132 25.93 -9.76 22.88
C TYR A 132 24.63 -10.55 23.14
N LEU A 133 24.62 -11.87 22.93
CA LEU A 133 23.46 -12.70 23.32
C LEU A 133 23.18 -12.59 24.83
N HIS A 134 24.23 -12.52 25.67
CA HIS A 134 24.06 -12.29 27.10
C HIS A 134 23.49 -10.90 27.39
N HIS A 135 23.92 -9.86 26.66
CA HIS A 135 23.35 -8.50 26.78
C HIS A 135 21.85 -8.48 26.43
N ILE A 136 21.43 -9.16 25.35
CA ILE A 136 20.02 -9.30 24.99
C ILE A 136 19.23 -9.99 26.12
N ALA A 137 19.73 -11.12 26.61
CA ALA A 137 19.07 -11.86 27.68
C ALA A 137 18.93 -11.02 28.97
N GLN A 138 19.96 -10.24 29.32
CA GLN A 138 19.91 -9.32 30.45
C GLN A 138 18.90 -8.19 30.25
N ALA A 139 18.86 -7.60 29.05
CA ALA A 139 17.91 -6.52 28.72
C ALA A 139 16.46 -7.01 28.77
N ILE A 140 16.17 -8.18 28.18
CA ILE A 140 14.86 -8.83 28.25
C ILE A 140 14.50 -9.14 29.71
N THR A 141 15.42 -9.71 30.49
CA THR A 141 15.18 -10.00 31.91
C THR A 141 14.84 -8.72 32.70
N GLY A 142 15.58 -7.64 32.48
CA GLY A 142 15.37 -6.35 33.14
C GLY A 142 14.02 -5.72 32.79
N LEU A 143 13.55 -5.93 31.56
CA LEU A 143 12.26 -5.45 31.07
C LEU A 143 11.10 -6.27 31.64
N PHE A 144 11.17 -7.60 31.56
CA PHE A 144 10.10 -8.51 31.97
C PHE A 144 9.95 -8.67 33.49
N ARG A 145 10.98 -8.33 34.27
CA ARG A 145 10.87 -8.24 35.74
C ARG A 145 10.00 -7.08 36.21
N ARG A 146 9.72 -6.11 35.34
CA ARG A 146 8.83 -4.99 35.65
C ARG A 146 7.38 -5.37 35.35
N SER A 147 6.45 -4.64 35.95
CA SER A 147 5.05 -4.69 35.48
C SER A 147 5.03 -4.22 34.01
N LEU A 148 4.48 -4.99 33.07
CA LEU A 148 4.39 -4.59 31.65
C LEU A 148 3.32 -3.50 31.45
N THR A 149 3.51 -2.36 32.11
CA THR A 149 2.67 -1.16 32.07
C THR A 149 3.40 -0.06 31.29
N ALA A 150 2.65 0.92 30.78
CA ALA A 150 3.24 1.99 29.97
C ALA A 150 4.31 2.77 30.77
N THR A 151 4.02 3.11 32.02
CA THR A 151 4.97 3.78 32.92
C THR A 151 6.25 2.98 33.10
N ALA A 152 6.14 1.68 33.37
CA ALA A 152 7.31 0.84 33.57
C ALA A 152 8.14 0.62 32.30
N CYS A 153 7.49 0.50 31.13
CA CYS A 153 8.18 0.46 29.84
C CYS A 153 8.95 1.76 29.56
N VAL A 154 8.33 2.92 29.81
CA VAL A 154 8.98 4.23 29.67
C VAL A 154 10.16 4.35 30.63
N SER A 155 9.97 4.05 31.92
CA SER A 155 11.07 4.11 32.90
C SER A 155 12.20 3.14 32.56
N PHE A 156 11.90 1.96 32.01
CA PHE A 156 12.93 1.05 31.51
C PHE A 156 13.76 1.70 30.41
N ILE A 157 13.12 2.33 29.41
CA ILE A 157 13.82 3.03 28.32
C ILE A 157 14.69 4.17 28.86
N GLU A 158 14.17 4.98 29.78
CA GLU A 158 14.89 6.10 30.39
C GLU A 158 16.14 5.64 31.15
N GLU A 159 16.01 4.56 31.92
CA GLU A 159 17.07 4.02 32.77
C GLU A 159 18.08 3.16 32.01
N TYR A 160 17.73 2.62 30.84
CA TYR A 160 18.56 1.69 30.08
C TYR A 160 19.92 2.27 29.68
N GLN A 161 21.00 1.50 29.79
CA GLN A 161 22.38 1.91 29.47
C GLN A 161 23.14 0.89 28.59
N GLY A 162 22.47 -0.16 28.12
CA GLY A 162 23.09 -1.23 27.32
C GLY A 162 23.03 -0.98 25.81
N ASP A 163 23.34 -2.00 25.02
CA ASP A 163 23.38 -2.00 23.55
C ASP A 163 22.32 -2.91 22.89
N ALA A 164 21.46 -3.53 23.70
CA ALA A 164 20.46 -4.51 23.29
C ALA A 164 19.01 -4.01 23.52
N LEU A 165 18.79 -2.70 23.43
CA LEU A 165 17.47 -2.11 23.69
C LEU A 165 16.42 -2.54 22.65
N LEU A 166 16.76 -2.50 21.37
CA LEU A 166 15.86 -2.90 20.28
C LEU A 166 15.43 -4.38 20.40
N PRO A 167 16.35 -5.36 20.53
CA PRO A 167 16.00 -6.75 20.83
C PRO A 167 15.05 -6.91 22.03
N ALA A 168 15.31 -6.18 23.13
CA ALA A 168 14.47 -6.23 24.30
C ALA A 168 13.06 -5.68 24.03
N LEU A 169 12.94 -4.58 23.29
CA LEU A 169 11.65 -4.00 22.94
C LEU A 169 10.87 -4.88 21.95
N ASP A 170 11.49 -5.40 20.90
CA ASP A 170 10.82 -6.29 19.94
C ASP A 170 10.29 -7.57 20.61
N SER A 171 10.99 -8.06 21.64
CA SER A 171 10.52 -9.20 22.44
C SER A 171 9.16 -8.97 23.13
N LEU A 172 8.74 -7.72 23.32
CA LEU A 172 7.44 -7.41 23.91
C LEU A 172 6.28 -7.59 22.94
N LEU A 173 6.49 -7.36 21.64
CA LEU A 173 5.41 -7.18 20.67
C LEU A 173 4.32 -8.28 20.70
N PRO A 174 4.64 -9.59 20.78
CA PRO A 174 3.62 -10.64 20.82
C PRO A 174 2.94 -10.82 22.21
N ILE A 175 3.43 -10.15 23.26
CA ILE A 175 3.01 -10.35 24.66
C ILE A 175 2.34 -9.11 25.24
N ILE A 176 2.77 -7.92 24.81
CA ILE A 176 2.33 -6.65 25.34
C ILE A 176 0.90 -6.33 24.92
N ARG A 177 0.12 -5.78 25.83
CA ARG A 177 -1.25 -5.36 25.53
C ARG A 177 -1.25 -4.11 24.66
N TRP A 178 -2.18 -4.06 23.71
CA TRP A 178 -2.31 -2.92 22.78
C TRP A 178 -2.46 -1.57 23.50
N ASN A 179 -3.23 -1.51 24.59
CA ASN A 179 -3.40 -0.27 25.38
C ASN A 179 -2.10 0.25 26.01
N VAL A 180 -1.10 -0.61 26.19
CA VAL A 180 0.24 -0.20 26.64
C VAL A 180 1.01 0.40 25.47
N ILE A 181 0.95 -0.21 24.28
CA ILE A 181 1.54 0.34 23.05
C ILE A 181 0.97 1.74 22.78
N GLU A 182 -0.34 1.92 22.88
CA GLU A 182 -1.00 3.23 22.71
C GLU A 182 -0.42 4.30 23.64
N ARG A 183 -0.37 4.02 24.95
CA ARG A 183 0.14 4.97 25.94
C ARG A 183 1.63 5.27 25.78
N VAL A 184 2.44 4.27 25.39
CA VAL A 184 3.88 4.49 25.15
C VAL A 184 4.07 5.28 23.85
N GLY A 185 3.31 5.00 22.79
CA GLY A 185 3.34 5.74 21.53
C GLY A 185 2.94 7.20 21.71
N GLU A 186 1.86 7.47 22.44
CA GLU A 186 1.41 8.81 22.81
C GLU A 186 2.48 9.56 23.63
N ARG A 187 3.08 8.89 24.63
CA ARG A 187 4.17 9.50 25.39
C ARG A 187 5.37 9.82 24.50
N LEU A 188 5.73 8.91 23.61
CA LEU A 188 6.82 9.12 22.64
C LEU A 188 6.54 10.25 21.66
N LEU A 189 5.29 10.53 21.31
CA LEU A 189 4.93 11.65 20.45
C LEU A 189 5.28 13.00 21.09
N HIS A 190 5.03 13.14 22.40
CA HIS A 190 5.21 14.42 23.11
C HIS A 190 6.54 14.55 23.87
N ASP A 191 7.27 13.45 24.09
CA ASP A 191 8.52 13.44 24.86
C ASP A 191 9.77 13.36 23.95
N ARG A 192 10.35 14.52 23.64
CA ARG A 192 11.56 14.61 22.79
C ARG A 192 12.78 13.94 23.45
N ALA A 193 12.91 14.01 24.76
CA ALA A 193 14.04 13.43 25.48
C ALA A 193 13.99 11.90 25.42
N LEU A 194 12.79 11.33 25.60
CA LEU A 194 12.56 9.89 25.48
C LEU A 194 12.86 9.37 24.05
N ARG A 195 12.43 10.10 23.01
CA ARG A 195 12.79 9.75 21.61
C ARG A 195 14.29 9.78 21.38
N HIS A 196 14.99 10.80 21.90
CA HIS A 196 16.44 10.89 21.78
C HIS A 196 17.15 9.75 22.51
N LYS A 197 16.66 9.38 23.70
CA LYS A 197 17.16 8.23 24.47
C LYS A 197 17.03 6.93 23.69
N LEU A 198 15.89 6.68 23.03
CA LEU A 198 15.72 5.51 22.15
C LEU A 198 16.73 5.52 21.00
N ALA A 199 16.80 6.63 20.26
CA ALA A 199 17.68 6.77 19.11
C ALA A 199 19.16 6.59 19.47
N SER A 200 19.59 6.94 20.69
CA SER A 200 20.98 6.81 21.12
C SER A 200 21.37 5.38 21.53
N HIS A 201 20.43 4.45 21.70
CA HIS A 201 20.67 3.06 22.12
C HIS A 201 20.24 2.04 21.04
N MET A 202 20.04 2.49 19.81
CA MET A 202 19.53 1.67 18.71
C MET A 202 20.28 1.95 17.42
N PRO A 203 20.36 0.98 16.50
CA PRO A 203 20.82 1.26 15.14
C PRO A 203 19.87 2.24 14.43
N PRO A 204 20.34 2.93 13.37
CA PRO A 204 19.51 3.81 12.56
C PRO A 204 18.20 3.16 12.16
N ASN A 205 17.10 3.87 12.37
CA ASN A 205 15.76 3.34 12.16
C ASN A 205 14.78 4.46 11.76
N ILE A 206 14.08 4.25 10.64
CA ILE A 206 13.15 5.25 10.08
C ILE A 206 12.08 5.71 11.08
N TRP A 207 11.64 4.83 11.99
CA TRP A 207 10.59 5.13 12.94
C TRP A 207 11.03 6.25 13.89
N LEU A 208 12.28 6.20 14.36
CA LEU A 208 12.85 7.14 15.31
C LEU A 208 13.53 8.36 14.65
N GLU A 209 14.07 8.20 13.44
CA GLU A 209 14.76 9.26 12.73
C GLU A 209 13.83 10.13 11.89
N LYS A 210 12.76 9.54 11.35
CA LYS A 210 11.84 10.20 10.40
C LYS A 210 10.41 10.24 10.92
N ALA A 211 9.75 9.10 11.10
CA ALA A 211 8.31 9.03 11.30
C ALA A 211 7.86 9.76 12.59
N PHE A 212 8.40 9.40 13.76
CA PHE A 212 8.07 10.07 15.02
C PHE A 212 8.47 11.55 15.05
N PRO A 213 9.72 11.95 14.71
CA PRO A 213 10.10 13.36 14.73
C PRO A 213 9.28 14.23 13.78
N GLN A 214 8.96 13.74 12.59
CA GLN A 214 8.12 14.46 11.62
C GLN A 214 6.70 14.63 12.14
N LEU A 215 6.10 13.56 12.68
CA LEU A 215 4.76 13.62 13.29
C LEU A 215 4.70 14.63 14.45
N ALA A 216 5.65 14.55 15.39
CA ALA A 216 5.72 15.47 16.54
C ALA A 216 5.89 16.94 16.10
N THR A 217 6.77 17.18 15.12
CA THR A 217 7.01 18.54 14.61
C THR A 217 5.79 19.08 13.87
N TRP A 218 5.14 18.24 13.07
CA TRP A 218 3.93 18.58 12.34
C TRP A 218 2.79 18.93 13.29
N GLU A 219 2.56 18.11 14.32
CA GLU A 219 1.51 18.34 15.32
C GLU A 219 1.74 19.65 16.09
N GLN A 220 2.97 19.94 16.50
CA GLN A 220 3.32 21.20 17.16
C GLN A 220 3.04 22.42 16.27
N LYS A 221 3.41 22.36 14.99
CA LYS A 221 3.15 23.44 14.03
C LYS A 221 1.65 23.62 13.79
N ARG A 222 0.90 22.52 13.68
CA ARG A 222 -0.55 22.51 13.51
C ARG A 222 -1.25 23.28 14.65
N TRP A 223 -0.85 23.04 15.90
CA TRP A 223 -1.43 23.74 17.06
C TRP A 223 -0.96 25.18 17.23
N ALA A 224 0.27 25.52 16.84
CA ALA A 224 0.75 26.90 16.85
C ALA A 224 -0.11 27.84 15.98
N HIS A 225 -0.82 27.30 14.98
CA HIS A 225 -1.74 28.03 14.12
C HIS A 225 -3.21 27.98 14.55
N ALA A 226 -3.57 27.27 15.62
CA ALA A 226 -4.96 27.06 16.05
C ALA A 226 -5.71 28.34 16.52
N GLY A 227 -5.01 29.47 16.63
CA GLY A 227 -5.63 30.80 16.82
C GLY A 227 -6.03 31.52 15.51
N ARG A 228 -5.77 30.92 14.35
CA ARG A 228 -6.24 31.38 13.03
C ARG A 228 -7.34 30.42 12.56
N SER A 229 -8.39 30.95 11.95
CA SER A 229 -9.63 30.20 11.64
C SER A 229 -9.42 28.91 10.82
N ILE A 230 -8.31 28.76 10.10
CA ILE A 230 -7.80 27.54 9.46
C ILE A 230 -6.27 27.75 9.30
N SER A 231 -5.44 26.75 9.66
CA SER A 231 -3.99 26.76 9.35
C SER A 231 -3.78 26.84 7.83
N PRO A 232 -2.78 27.59 7.30
CA PRO A 232 -2.42 27.57 5.87
C PRO A 232 -1.86 26.19 5.52
N PHE A 233 -2.78 25.27 5.31
CA PHE A 233 -2.53 23.87 5.03
C PHE A 233 -3.07 23.54 3.65
N PRO A 234 -2.33 22.79 2.83
CA PRO A 234 -0.90 22.52 2.97
C PRO A 234 -0.08 23.73 2.49
N THR A 235 1.15 23.85 2.99
CA THR A 235 2.16 24.66 2.29
C THR A 235 2.50 23.95 0.97
N PRO A 236 2.69 24.66 -0.15
CA PRO A 236 3.28 24.10 -1.36
C PRO A 236 4.49 23.23 -1.03
N GLN A 237 4.42 21.94 -1.34
CA GLN A 237 5.46 20.98 -0.94
C GLN A 237 5.67 19.92 -2.00
N LYS A 238 6.90 19.90 -2.52
CA LYS A 238 7.53 18.70 -3.05
C LYS A 238 8.23 17.96 -1.92
N ILE A 239 7.84 16.72 -1.67
CA ILE A 239 8.45 15.82 -0.70
C ILE A 239 9.25 14.75 -1.47
N HIS A 240 10.34 14.28 -0.90
CA HIS A 240 11.12 13.18 -1.46
C HIS A 240 11.00 11.94 -0.56
N SER A 241 10.50 10.84 -1.12
CA SER A 241 10.56 9.50 -0.51
C SER A 241 11.74 8.76 -1.13
N PRO A 242 12.93 8.77 -0.50
CA PRO A 242 14.15 8.24 -1.11
C PRO A 242 14.07 6.73 -1.39
N GLU A 243 14.96 6.24 -2.23
CA GLU A 243 15.10 4.80 -2.56
C GLU A 243 15.34 3.95 -1.30
N ALA A 244 16.05 4.48 -0.31
CA ALA A 244 16.29 3.81 0.98
C ALA A 244 15.00 3.47 1.75
N ASP A 245 13.88 4.15 1.47
CA ASP A 245 12.57 3.86 2.07
C ASP A 245 11.85 2.67 1.40
N SER A 246 12.48 1.96 0.46
CA SER A 246 11.84 0.88 -0.32
C SER A 246 11.28 -0.27 0.52
N PHE A 247 11.86 -0.53 1.69
CA PHE A 247 11.33 -1.54 2.63
C PHE A 247 9.90 -1.20 3.14
N LEU A 248 9.45 0.05 3.01
CA LEU A 248 8.07 0.44 3.34
C LEU A 248 7.05 -0.21 2.41
N ALA A 249 7.47 -0.75 1.25
CA ALA A 249 6.57 -1.51 0.38
C ALA A 249 6.05 -2.79 1.05
N ASP A 250 6.86 -3.40 1.93
CA ASP A 250 6.54 -4.69 2.54
C ASP A 250 6.16 -4.56 4.02
N ASN A 251 6.76 -3.60 4.74
CA ASN A 251 6.53 -3.41 6.16
C ASN A 251 5.10 -2.92 6.46
N GLY A 252 4.25 -3.81 6.99
CA GLY A 252 2.84 -3.55 7.28
C GLY A 252 1.88 -3.98 6.17
N ALA A 253 2.39 -4.34 4.98
CA ALA A 253 1.57 -4.71 3.82
C ALA A 253 0.83 -6.05 3.96
N ASP A 254 1.16 -6.84 4.99
CA ASP A 254 0.50 -8.09 5.39
C ASP A 254 -0.36 -7.95 6.66
N GLY A 255 -0.47 -6.73 7.22
CA GLY A 255 -1.16 -6.47 8.48
C GLY A 255 -0.30 -6.63 9.73
N SER A 256 0.98 -7.01 9.61
CA SER A 256 1.89 -7.20 10.75
C SER A 256 2.78 -5.97 10.96
N PHE A 257 3.08 -5.64 12.21
CA PHE A 257 4.08 -4.60 12.49
C PHE A 257 5.49 -5.10 12.20
N ALA A 258 6.36 -4.18 11.79
CA ALA A 258 7.75 -4.45 11.43
C ALA A 258 8.71 -4.48 12.65
N GLY A 259 8.17 -4.59 13.86
CA GLY A 259 8.85 -4.33 15.13
C GLY A 259 8.02 -3.46 16.05
N LEU A 260 8.41 -3.36 17.33
CA LEU A 260 7.66 -2.56 18.31
C LEU A 260 7.66 -1.08 17.95
N LEU A 261 8.74 -0.56 17.37
CA LEU A 261 8.82 0.85 16.95
C LEU A 261 7.78 1.20 15.88
N HIS A 262 7.51 0.29 14.94
CA HIS A 262 6.44 0.46 13.95
C HIS A 262 5.07 0.50 14.65
N ALA A 263 4.83 -0.43 15.60
CA ALA A 263 3.59 -0.47 16.37
C ALA A 263 3.36 0.82 17.20
N LEU A 264 4.41 1.32 17.86
CA LEU A 264 4.37 2.56 18.62
C LEU A 264 4.12 3.78 17.71
N THR A 265 4.74 3.81 16.52
CA THR A 265 4.52 4.87 15.53
C THR A 265 3.07 4.87 15.06
N HIS A 266 2.54 3.70 14.69
CA HIS A 266 1.15 3.54 14.30
C HIS A 266 0.20 3.97 15.44
N ALA A 267 0.50 3.60 16.68
CA ALA A 267 -0.30 3.98 17.83
C ALA A 267 -0.29 5.49 18.10
N ALA A 268 0.85 6.16 17.93
CA ALA A 268 0.95 7.62 18.00
C ALA A 268 0.17 8.31 16.86
N ARG A 269 0.20 7.76 15.64
CA ARG A 269 -0.58 8.31 14.51
C ARG A 269 -2.09 8.24 14.76
N ARG A 270 -2.56 7.22 15.49
CA ARG A 270 -3.99 7.05 15.87
C ARG A 270 -4.50 8.12 16.83
N THR A 271 -3.64 8.82 17.57
CA THR A 271 -4.05 9.89 18.49
C THR A 271 -4.33 11.21 17.77
N ILE A 272 -4.02 11.29 16.47
CA ILE A 272 -4.26 12.48 15.68
C ILE A 272 -5.73 12.55 15.27
N GLU A 273 -6.40 13.59 15.76
CA GLU A 273 -7.74 13.96 15.32
C GLU A 273 -7.68 14.74 14.00
N PRO A 274 -8.47 14.40 12.97
CA PRO A 274 -8.50 15.13 11.70
C PRO A 274 -9.16 16.51 11.85
N GLN A 275 -8.78 17.49 11.02
CA GLN A 275 -9.43 18.82 10.91
C GLN A 275 -10.05 19.06 9.53
N ARG A 276 -9.85 18.12 8.60
CA ARG A 276 -10.38 18.13 7.23
C ARG A 276 -11.13 16.84 6.98
N ARG A 277 -11.91 16.83 5.92
CA ARG A 277 -12.86 15.77 5.58
C ARG A 277 -12.23 14.77 4.63
N VAL A 278 -11.81 15.19 3.43
CA VAL A 278 -11.48 14.26 2.33
C VAL A 278 -10.20 14.64 1.62
N CYS A 279 -9.27 13.69 1.53
CA CYS A 279 -8.15 13.74 0.60
C CYS A 279 -8.15 12.53 -0.33
N MET A 280 -7.29 12.61 -1.35
CA MET A 280 -6.97 11.50 -2.24
C MET A 280 -5.48 11.17 -2.19
N LEU A 281 -5.15 9.88 -2.25
CA LEU A 281 -3.81 9.35 -2.41
C LEU A 281 -3.75 8.58 -3.72
N THR A 282 -2.79 8.92 -4.57
CA THR A 282 -2.60 8.23 -5.85
C THR A 282 -1.13 8.10 -6.22
N THR A 283 -0.85 7.14 -7.11
CA THR A 283 0.44 6.96 -7.74
C THR A 283 0.33 7.23 -9.23
N MET A 284 1.21 8.09 -9.75
CA MET A 284 1.17 8.63 -11.09
C MET A 284 2.36 8.10 -11.90
N ARG A 285 2.06 7.41 -13.00
CA ARG A 285 3.04 7.04 -14.02
C ARG A 285 2.47 7.25 -15.41
N ASN A 286 2.93 8.30 -16.09
CA ASN A 286 2.52 8.66 -17.43
C ASN A 286 0.98 8.75 -17.57
N GLU A 287 0.31 9.52 -16.71
CA GLU A 287 -1.11 9.86 -16.86
C GLU A 287 -1.31 11.39 -16.88
N GLY A 288 -0.27 12.15 -17.23
CA GLY A 288 -0.27 13.61 -17.19
C GLY A 288 -1.38 14.25 -18.03
N LEU A 289 -1.82 13.58 -19.10
CA LEU A 289 -2.92 14.04 -19.95
C LEU A 289 -4.23 14.19 -19.15
N TYR A 290 -4.48 13.30 -18.20
CA TYR A 290 -5.74 13.25 -17.43
C TYR A 290 -5.62 13.91 -16.06
N LEU A 291 -4.39 14.17 -15.58
CA LEU A 291 -4.12 14.67 -14.24
C LEU A 291 -4.93 15.92 -13.88
N LEU A 292 -4.95 16.93 -14.76
CA LEU A 292 -5.67 18.18 -14.48
C LEU A 292 -7.19 17.97 -14.42
N GLU A 293 -7.75 17.16 -15.31
CA GLU A 293 -9.17 16.77 -15.29
C GLU A 293 -9.51 15.98 -14.04
N TRP A 294 -8.67 15.02 -13.65
CA TRP A 294 -8.86 14.18 -12.48
C TRP A 294 -8.89 15.01 -11.20
N ILE A 295 -7.98 15.97 -11.05
CA ILE A 295 -7.98 16.92 -9.92
C ILE A 295 -9.23 17.80 -9.95
N ALA A 296 -9.52 18.44 -11.10
CA ALA A 296 -10.66 19.35 -11.24
C ALA A 296 -11.98 18.65 -10.90
N TYR A 297 -12.20 17.46 -11.46
CA TYR A 297 -13.41 16.67 -11.25
C TYR A 297 -13.61 16.34 -9.76
N HIS A 298 -12.58 15.82 -9.09
CA HIS A 298 -12.69 15.43 -7.69
C HIS A 298 -12.83 16.63 -6.74
N ARG A 299 -12.29 17.79 -7.11
CA ARG A 299 -12.56 19.06 -6.40
C ARG A 299 -14.04 19.45 -6.48
N THR A 300 -14.69 19.26 -7.64
CA THR A 300 -16.14 19.49 -7.76
C THR A 300 -16.99 18.55 -6.89
N LEU A 301 -16.43 17.41 -6.47
CA LEU A 301 -17.07 16.47 -5.54
C LEU A 301 -16.83 16.80 -4.07
N GLY A 302 -15.95 17.77 -3.77
CA GLY A 302 -15.56 18.14 -2.41
C GLY A 302 -14.25 17.52 -1.92
N VAL A 303 -13.42 16.93 -2.78
CA VAL A 303 -12.06 16.54 -2.37
C VAL A 303 -11.24 17.81 -2.09
N GLU A 304 -10.65 17.87 -0.90
CA GLU A 304 -9.97 19.07 -0.41
C GLU A 304 -8.47 19.08 -0.73
N HIS A 305 -7.86 17.91 -0.93
CA HIS A 305 -6.42 17.80 -1.20
C HIS A 305 -6.00 16.49 -1.86
N PHE A 306 -4.86 16.51 -2.56
CA PHE A 306 -4.31 15.35 -3.27
C PHE A 306 -2.86 15.08 -2.88
N PHE A 307 -2.56 13.84 -2.50
CA PHE A 307 -1.22 13.32 -2.30
C PHE A 307 -0.84 12.48 -3.52
N ILE A 308 0.05 13.02 -4.36
CA ILE A 308 0.40 12.41 -5.64
C ILE A 308 1.86 11.95 -5.61
N TYR A 309 2.05 10.64 -5.67
CA TYR A 309 3.37 10.03 -5.80
C TYR A 309 3.72 9.87 -7.27
N SER A 310 4.82 10.45 -7.75
CA SER A 310 5.28 10.26 -9.13
C SER A 310 6.33 9.15 -9.23
N ASN A 311 6.21 8.30 -10.24
CA ASN A 311 7.12 7.18 -10.48
C ASN A 311 7.69 7.25 -11.90
N ASP A 312 8.89 7.82 -12.07
CA ASP A 312 9.66 7.87 -13.32
C ASP A 312 8.83 8.29 -14.56
N ASN A 313 8.16 9.45 -14.48
CA ASN A 313 7.35 9.97 -15.59
C ASN A 313 8.23 10.33 -16.79
N THR A 314 7.76 10.00 -17.99
CA THR A 314 8.40 10.32 -19.28
C THR A 314 7.52 11.15 -20.21
N ASP A 315 6.29 11.45 -19.80
CA ASP A 315 5.30 12.24 -20.55
C ASP A 315 5.29 13.73 -20.19
N LYS A 316 6.32 14.20 -19.48
CA LYS A 316 6.46 15.57 -18.93
C LYS A 316 5.48 15.92 -17.81
N SER A 317 4.82 14.93 -17.18
CA SER A 317 3.92 15.15 -16.03
C SER A 317 4.54 15.96 -14.89
N GLU A 318 5.87 15.85 -14.68
CA GLU A 318 6.55 16.52 -13.57
C GLU A 318 6.42 18.05 -13.59
N ALA A 319 6.39 18.66 -14.79
CA ALA A 319 6.19 20.10 -14.91
C ALA A 319 4.82 20.49 -14.35
N LEU A 320 3.76 19.77 -14.73
CA LEU A 320 2.41 20.05 -14.25
C LEU A 320 2.29 19.78 -12.73
N LEU A 321 2.91 18.69 -12.23
CA LEU A 321 2.94 18.40 -10.79
C LEU A 321 3.64 19.51 -9.99
N ALA A 322 4.72 20.08 -10.52
CA ALA A 322 5.42 21.19 -9.89
C ALA A 322 4.52 22.42 -9.76
N GLU A 323 3.87 22.84 -10.85
CA GLU A 323 2.97 24.01 -10.85
C GLU A 323 1.76 23.81 -9.92
N LEU A 324 1.15 22.61 -9.94
CA LEU A 324 0.04 22.28 -9.05
C LEU A 324 0.45 22.26 -7.57
N ALA A 325 1.67 21.83 -7.27
CA ALA A 325 2.21 21.85 -5.91
C ALA A 325 2.49 23.29 -5.46
N GLU A 326 3.05 24.14 -6.32
CA GLU A 326 3.32 25.57 -6.06
C GLU A 326 2.02 26.33 -5.73
N GLU A 327 0.91 26.00 -6.41
CA GLU A 327 -0.43 26.53 -6.14
C GLU A 327 -1.09 25.96 -4.86
N GLY A 328 -0.44 25.00 -4.18
CA GLY A 328 -0.96 24.37 -2.97
C GLY A 328 -2.14 23.43 -3.20
N LEU A 329 -2.42 23.05 -4.46
CA LEU A 329 -3.52 22.15 -4.83
C LEU A 329 -3.19 20.68 -4.51
N ILE A 330 -1.91 20.33 -4.53
CA ILE A 330 -1.43 18.98 -4.28
C ILE A 330 -0.21 18.99 -3.35
N THR A 331 0.05 17.86 -2.72
CA THR A 331 1.38 17.51 -2.22
C THR A 331 1.97 16.56 -3.24
N TRP A 332 3.09 16.96 -3.85
CA TRP A 332 3.82 16.12 -4.79
C TRP A 332 4.91 15.34 -4.03
N ILE A 333 4.90 14.01 -4.15
CA ILE A 333 5.92 13.14 -3.59
C ILE A 333 6.70 12.49 -4.74
N ASP A 334 7.99 12.75 -4.82
CA ASP A 334 8.89 11.98 -5.68
C ASP A 334 9.26 10.65 -5.00
N ASN A 335 9.14 9.52 -5.73
CA ASN A 335 9.13 8.18 -5.15
C ASN A 335 10.06 7.17 -5.88
N PRO A 336 11.38 7.42 -5.94
CA PRO A 336 12.33 6.45 -6.48
C PRO A 336 12.33 5.15 -5.68
N THR A 337 12.44 4.00 -6.35
CA THR A 337 12.37 2.68 -5.71
C THR A 337 13.56 1.81 -6.05
N ALA A 338 13.99 0.99 -5.10
CA ALA A 338 15.04 0.01 -5.32
C ALA A 338 14.57 -1.06 -6.30
N ALA A 339 15.50 -1.72 -6.97
CA ALA A 339 15.19 -2.81 -7.90
C ALA A 339 14.35 -3.90 -7.22
N GLY A 340 13.26 -4.32 -7.89
CA GLY A 340 12.33 -5.33 -7.36
C GLY A 340 11.29 -4.82 -6.37
N THR A 341 11.32 -3.53 -5.99
CA THR A 341 10.31 -2.92 -5.11
C THR A 341 9.12 -2.41 -5.92
N SER A 342 7.90 -2.66 -5.46
CA SER A 342 6.68 -2.06 -6.03
C SER A 342 6.60 -0.57 -5.66
N PRO A 343 6.60 0.36 -6.64
CA PRO A 343 6.47 1.80 -6.38
C PRO A 343 5.15 2.15 -5.68
N GLN A 344 4.08 1.46 -6.06
CA GLN A 344 2.75 1.67 -5.52
C GLN A 344 2.67 1.26 -4.04
N PHE A 345 3.26 0.12 -3.68
CA PHE A 345 3.23 -0.33 -2.28
C PHE A 345 4.12 0.57 -1.42
N LYS A 346 5.31 0.95 -1.91
CA LYS A 346 6.17 1.92 -1.21
C LYS A 346 5.44 3.25 -0.96
N ALA A 347 4.70 3.76 -1.94
CA ALA A 347 3.93 4.98 -1.81
C ALA A 347 2.89 4.88 -0.68
N TYR A 348 2.13 3.78 -0.64
CA TYR A 348 1.14 3.52 0.41
C TYR A 348 1.78 3.40 1.79
N GLY A 349 2.90 2.66 1.90
CA GLY A 349 3.66 2.52 3.14
C GLY A 349 4.18 3.86 3.65
N HIS A 350 4.77 4.67 2.78
CA HIS A 350 5.24 6.01 3.13
C HIS A 350 4.08 6.93 3.54
N ALA A 351 2.98 6.95 2.78
CA ALA A 351 1.84 7.81 3.06
C ALA A 351 1.22 7.48 4.42
N LEU A 352 0.95 6.20 4.67
CA LEU A 352 0.19 5.76 5.84
C LEU A 352 1.05 5.62 7.11
N ASN A 353 2.38 5.52 6.99
CA ASN A 353 3.25 5.34 8.16
C ASN A 353 4.22 6.50 8.43
N VAL A 354 4.55 7.33 7.44
CA VAL A 354 5.57 8.39 7.58
C VAL A 354 4.97 9.78 7.39
N LEU A 355 4.19 9.99 6.33
CA LEU A 355 3.64 11.31 6.00
C LEU A 355 2.59 11.74 7.05
N PRO A 356 2.79 12.85 7.80
CA PRO A 356 1.83 13.27 8.82
C PRO A 356 0.66 14.08 8.23
N ASP A 357 0.86 14.79 7.13
CA ASP A 357 -0.14 15.65 6.49
C ASP A 357 -1.44 14.92 6.11
N ILE A 358 -1.35 13.65 5.71
CA ILE A 358 -2.52 12.82 5.40
C ILE A 358 -3.43 12.60 6.62
N LEU A 359 -2.90 12.67 7.84
CA LEU A 359 -3.65 12.49 9.08
C LEU A 359 -4.54 13.70 9.39
N ASN A 360 -4.40 14.81 8.67
CA ASN A 360 -5.29 15.94 8.81
C ASN A 360 -6.69 15.65 8.24
N PHE A 361 -6.83 14.62 7.41
CA PHE A 361 -8.06 14.27 6.73
C PHE A 361 -8.73 13.08 7.38
N GLN A 362 -10.05 13.20 7.54
CA GLN A 362 -10.89 12.19 8.12
C GLN A 362 -11.01 10.95 7.21
N TRP A 363 -11.03 11.16 5.89
CA TRP A 363 -11.11 10.13 4.86
C TRP A 363 -10.02 10.32 3.81
N CYS A 364 -9.37 9.22 3.43
CA CYS A 364 -8.44 9.17 2.31
C CYS A 364 -8.92 8.15 1.28
N PHE A 365 -9.24 8.60 0.08
CA PHE A 365 -9.51 7.73 -1.07
C PHE A 365 -8.19 7.33 -1.72
N ILE A 366 -7.99 6.03 -1.91
CA ILE A 366 -6.80 5.46 -2.56
C ILE A 366 -7.24 4.95 -3.93
N MET A 367 -6.87 5.70 -4.98
CA MET A 367 -7.38 5.51 -6.34
C MET A 367 -6.30 5.74 -7.39
N ASP A 368 -6.48 5.15 -8.56
CA ASP A 368 -5.59 5.31 -9.71
C ASP A 368 -5.99 6.54 -10.55
N GLY A 369 -5.06 7.08 -11.33
CA GLY A 369 -5.26 8.32 -12.12
C GLY A 369 -6.25 8.20 -13.29
N ASP A 370 -6.75 7.00 -13.59
CA ASP A 370 -7.79 6.72 -14.59
C ASP A 370 -9.13 6.28 -13.96
N GLU A 371 -9.30 6.57 -12.68
CA GLU A 371 -10.50 6.25 -11.91
C GLU A 371 -11.19 7.50 -11.37
N PHE A 372 -12.51 7.57 -11.56
CA PHE A 372 -13.30 8.73 -11.18
C PHE A 372 -14.46 8.30 -10.29
N ILE A 373 -14.66 8.99 -9.17
CA ILE A 373 -15.81 8.74 -8.30
C ILE A 373 -17.09 9.15 -9.04
N THR A 374 -18.07 8.27 -9.13
CA THR A 374 -19.42 8.60 -9.56
C THR A 374 -20.34 8.57 -8.35
N LEU A 375 -20.94 9.72 -8.02
CA LEU A 375 -21.79 9.92 -6.84
C LEU A 375 -23.16 10.42 -7.29
N ASP A 376 -24.24 9.82 -6.77
CA ASP A 376 -25.61 10.27 -7.04
C ASP A 376 -25.81 11.72 -6.57
N PRO A 377 -25.90 12.69 -7.50
CA PRO A 377 -26.01 14.10 -7.13
C PRO A 377 -27.36 14.44 -6.51
N LYS A 378 -28.39 13.58 -6.64
CA LYS A 378 -29.72 13.81 -6.07
C LYS A 378 -29.79 13.43 -4.61
N ALA A 379 -29.13 12.33 -4.24
CA ALA A 379 -29.06 11.88 -2.85
C ALA A 379 -27.94 12.59 -2.08
N TYR A 380 -26.79 12.82 -2.74
CA TYR A 380 -25.58 13.34 -2.12
C TYR A 380 -24.94 14.41 -3.02
N PRO A 381 -25.19 15.70 -2.76
CA PRO A 381 -24.60 16.80 -3.54
C PRO A 381 -23.06 16.74 -3.59
N SER A 382 -22.42 16.38 -2.49
CA SER A 382 -20.96 16.24 -2.33
C SER A 382 -20.56 14.93 -1.65
N LEU A 383 -19.27 14.60 -1.71
CA LEU A 383 -18.71 13.49 -0.94
C LEU A 383 -18.87 13.69 0.57
N HIS A 384 -18.88 14.93 1.04
CA HIS A 384 -19.06 15.20 2.46
C HIS A 384 -20.42 14.67 2.95
N ASP A 385 -21.49 14.85 2.17
CA ASP A 385 -22.84 14.38 2.51
C ASP A 385 -22.90 12.86 2.59
N TYR A 386 -22.30 12.17 1.62
CA TYR A 386 -22.25 10.70 1.61
C TYR A 386 -21.41 10.16 2.78
N LEU A 387 -20.30 10.81 3.09
CA LEU A 387 -19.41 10.41 4.19
C LEU A 387 -20.02 10.71 5.56
N ASP A 388 -20.82 11.76 5.73
CA ASP A 388 -21.59 11.96 6.96
C ASP A 388 -22.62 10.84 7.15
N TRP A 389 -23.30 10.45 6.07
CA TRP A 389 -24.27 9.36 6.12
C TRP A 389 -23.61 8.03 6.49
N ILE A 390 -22.44 7.71 5.92
CA ILE A 390 -21.75 6.44 6.18
C ILE A 390 -21.08 6.39 7.55
N ASP A 391 -20.77 7.56 8.14
CA ASP A 391 -20.20 7.68 9.49
C ASP A 391 -21.17 7.16 10.57
N HIS A 392 -22.49 7.21 10.33
CA HIS A 392 -23.50 6.62 11.23
C HIS A 392 -23.30 5.13 11.49
N TRP A 393 -22.59 4.42 10.61
CA TRP A 393 -22.32 2.98 10.71
C TRP A 393 -20.98 2.64 11.40
N GLN A 394 -20.30 3.63 11.99
CA GLN A 394 -18.98 3.47 12.62
C GLN A 394 -17.96 2.86 11.65
N THR A 395 -17.80 3.50 10.51
CA THR A 395 -17.01 2.96 9.38
C THR A 395 -15.56 3.41 9.41
N ASP A 396 -14.65 2.46 9.18
CA ASP A 396 -13.20 2.69 9.09
C ASP A 396 -12.68 2.68 7.65
N ALA A 397 -13.36 1.92 6.78
CA ALA A 397 -13.08 1.93 5.36
C ALA A 397 -14.31 1.57 4.53
N LEU A 398 -14.28 1.98 3.26
CA LEU A 398 -15.34 1.76 2.28
C LEU A 398 -14.82 0.98 1.09
N ALA A 399 -15.52 -0.08 0.72
CA ALA A 399 -15.32 -0.85 -0.49
C ALA A 399 -16.29 -0.32 -1.55
N ILE A 400 -15.76 0.29 -2.61
CA ILE A 400 -16.54 0.95 -3.66
C ILE A 400 -16.31 0.22 -4.99
N ASN A 401 -17.35 -0.43 -5.52
CA ASN A 401 -17.25 -1.22 -6.75
C ASN A 401 -16.86 -0.39 -7.99
N TRP A 402 -16.09 -1.01 -8.87
CA TRP A 402 -15.84 -0.51 -10.22
C TRP A 402 -17.06 -0.61 -11.13
N ARG A 403 -17.25 0.41 -11.96
CA ARG A 403 -18.02 0.38 -13.21
C ARG A 403 -17.07 0.72 -14.35
N PHE A 404 -16.90 -0.19 -15.29
CA PHE A 404 -16.05 0.08 -16.45
C PHE A 404 -16.73 1.05 -17.40
N ILE A 405 -15.98 2.05 -17.85
CA ILE A 405 -16.44 2.99 -18.87
C ILE A 405 -15.93 2.54 -20.22
N GLY A 406 -16.87 2.36 -21.14
CA GLY A 406 -16.63 1.84 -22.46
C GLY A 406 -15.82 2.79 -23.32
N SER A 407 -15.03 2.20 -24.21
CA SER A 407 -14.26 2.94 -25.18
C SER A 407 -15.12 3.68 -26.19
N ARG A 408 -14.60 4.81 -26.67
CA ARG A 408 -15.17 5.58 -27.78
C ARG A 408 -14.07 5.88 -28.78
N LYS A 409 -14.38 5.74 -30.06
CA LYS A 409 -13.47 6.12 -31.14
C LYS A 409 -13.25 7.63 -31.12
N ASN A 410 -12.02 8.06 -31.41
CA ASN A 410 -11.72 9.46 -31.69
C ASN A 410 -12.16 9.78 -33.13
N ASP A 411 -13.15 10.66 -33.27
CA ASP A 411 -13.75 11.02 -34.55
C ASP A 411 -12.83 11.99 -35.33
N ASN A 412 -12.07 12.82 -34.62
CA ASN A 412 -11.16 13.84 -35.18
C ASN A 412 -9.68 13.55 -34.86
N GLY A 413 -9.30 12.26 -34.89
CA GLY A 413 -7.92 11.86 -34.59
C GLY A 413 -7.48 12.26 -33.17
N LEU A 414 -6.20 12.57 -33.01
CA LEU A 414 -5.63 12.96 -31.72
C LEU A 414 -6.17 14.29 -31.18
N ALA A 415 -6.80 15.12 -32.02
CA ALA A 415 -7.37 16.38 -31.56
C ALA A 415 -8.50 16.19 -30.54
N ASP A 416 -9.20 15.05 -30.57
CA ASP A 416 -10.24 14.74 -29.59
C ASP A 416 -9.67 14.56 -28.17
N LEU A 417 -8.40 14.16 -27.99
CA LEU A 417 -7.79 14.00 -26.67
C LEU A 417 -7.61 15.33 -25.90
N ALA A 418 -7.84 16.49 -26.54
CA ALA A 418 -7.92 17.76 -25.84
C ALA A 418 -9.24 17.95 -25.06
N LYS A 419 -10.26 17.12 -25.35
CA LYS A 419 -11.54 17.11 -24.63
C LYS A 419 -11.41 16.22 -23.38
N PRO A 420 -12.03 16.62 -22.25
CA PRO A 420 -12.10 15.80 -21.05
C PRO A 420 -12.57 14.38 -21.34
N LEU A 421 -11.89 13.39 -20.77
CA LEU A 421 -12.17 11.97 -20.89
C LEU A 421 -13.61 11.65 -20.44
N THR A 422 -14.08 12.29 -19.37
CA THR A 422 -15.45 12.16 -18.84
C THR A 422 -16.53 12.72 -19.78
N GLN A 423 -16.16 13.56 -20.76
CA GLN A 423 -17.07 14.06 -21.80
C GLN A 423 -17.05 13.17 -23.06
N ARG A 424 -15.91 12.56 -23.36
CA ARG A 424 -15.77 11.64 -24.51
C ARG A 424 -16.36 10.27 -24.22
N ASN A 425 -16.17 9.76 -23.01
CA ASN A 425 -16.48 8.39 -22.63
C ASN A 425 -17.50 8.41 -21.48
N PHE A 426 -18.73 8.01 -21.77
CA PHE A 426 -19.85 8.05 -20.82
C PHE A 426 -20.68 6.75 -20.82
N ARG A 427 -20.42 5.79 -21.71
CA ARG A 427 -21.15 4.53 -21.75
C ARG A 427 -20.62 3.60 -20.68
N ILE A 428 -21.50 2.99 -19.90
CA ILE A 428 -21.14 2.00 -18.91
C ILE A 428 -21.18 0.60 -19.53
N ILE A 429 -20.12 -0.17 -19.31
CA ILE A 429 -20.03 -1.57 -19.74
C ILE A 429 -20.87 -2.44 -18.82
N GLY A 430 -21.57 -3.42 -19.39
CA GLY A 430 -22.36 -4.37 -18.61
C GLY A 430 -21.53 -5.25 -17.68
N ASN A 431 -22.11 -5.57 -16.52
CA ASN A 431 -21.48 -6.45 -15.54
C ASN A 431 -21.23 -7.83 -16.18
N GLY A 432 -20.01 -8.33 -16.08
CA GLY A 432 -19.59 -9.59 -16.69
C GLY A 432 -19.21 -9.51 -18.17
N ALA A 433 -19.46 -8.39 -18.87
CA ALA A 433 -19.15 -8.27 -20.31
C ALA A 433 -17.64 -8.37 -20.60
N ILE A 434 -16.80 -7.96 -19.64
CA ILE A 434 -15.33 -8.11 -19.68
C ILE A 434 -14.81 -8.90 -18.47
N GLY A 435 -15.59 -9.88 -17.99
CA GLY A 435 -15.28 -10.69 -16.81
C GLY A 435 -15.72 -10.04 -15.49
N ASP A 436 -15.25 -10.60 -14.37
CA ASP A 436 -15.70 -10.24 -13.02
C ASP A 436 -15.04 -9.00 -12.41
N GLY A 437 -14.35 -8.17 -13.22
CA GLY A 437 -13.71 -6.94 -12.74
C GLY A 437 -14.69 -5.92 -12.15
N TRP A 438 -15.99 -5.99 -12.47
CA TRP A 438 -17.03 -5.14 -11.85
C TRP A 438 -17.22 -5.42 -10.35
N ARG A 439 -16.73 -6.57 -9.88
CA ARG A 439 -16.72 -6.94 -8.46
C ARG A 439 -15.51 -6.39 -7.72
N LEU A 440 -14.47 -5.94 -8.44
CA LEU A 440 -13.33 -5.28 -7.81
C LEU A 440 -13.77 -3.96 -7.18
N VAL A 441 -13.15 -3.64 -6.06
CA VAL A 441 -13.41 -2.41 -5.33
C VAL A 441 -12.17 -1.52 -5.29
N LYS A 442 -12.38 -0.22 -5.15
CA LYS A 442 -11.40 0.70 -4.59
C LYS A 442 -11.85 1.13 -3.22
N SER A 443 -10.95 1.77 -2.48
CA SER A 443 -11.22 2.07 -1.08
C SER A 443 -11.00 3.52 -0.67
N ALA A 444 -11.87 3.95 0.24
CA ALA A 444 -11.61 5.09 1.11
C ALA A 444 -11.37 4.55 2.52
N CYS A 445 -10.43 5.13 3.27
CA CYS A 445 -10.09 4.67 4.61
C CYS A 445 -9.81 5.82 5.57
N ARG A 446 -9.90 5.56 6.88
CA ARG A 446 -9.36 6.46 7.92
C ARG A 446 -7.82 6.36 7.91
N PRO A 447 -7.07 7.40 7.53
CA PRO A 447 -5.62 7.29 7.44
C PRO A 447 -4.95 7.05 8.79
N ASN A 448 -5.51 7.58 9.89
CA ASN A 448 -4.98 7.39 11.24
C ASN A 448 -5.21 5.98 11.81
N ARG A 449 -6.15 5.20 11.26
CA ARG A 449 -6.44 3.80 11.69
C ARG A 449 -5.88 2.74 10.76
N THR A 450 -5.41 3.13 9.59
CA THR A 450 -4.97 2.22 8.53
C THR A 450 -3.46 2.02 8.60
N LEU A 451 -3.00 0.78 8.56
CA LEU A 451 -1.57 0.43 8.67
C LEU A 451 -0.86 0.54 7.33
N HIS A 452 -1.49 0.04 6.27
CA HIS A 452 -0.95 0.04 4.92
C HIS A 452 -2.13 0.00 3.91
N SER A 453 -1.85 -0.02 2.62
CA SER A 453 -2.87 -0.32 1.61
C SER A 453 -2.37 -1.32 0.57
N ARG A 454 -3.31 -2.03 -0.04
CA ARG A 454 -3.17 -2.67 -1.35
C ARG A 454 -3.86 -1.78 -2.39
N PRO A 455 -3.73 -2.07 -3.70
CA PRO A 455 -4.35 -1.23 -4.73
C PRO A 455 -5.89 -1.15 -4.61
N HIS A 456 -6.52 -2.14 -3.99
CA HIS A 456 -7.98 -2.26 -3.91
C HIS A 456 -8.56 -2.06 -2.50
N HIS A 457 -7.80 -2.35 -1.45
CA HIS A 457 -8.30 -2.32 -0.08
C HIS A 457 -7.22 -1.86 0.91
N PRO A 458 -7.61 -1.25 2.05
CA PRO A 458 -6.67 -0.95 3.12
C PRO A 458 -6.18 -2.23 3.80
N VAL A 459 -5.07 -2.11 4.53
CA VAL A 459 -4.50 -3.15 5.37
C VAL A 459 -4.44 -2.62 6.79
N TRP A 460 -4.88 -3.43 7.75
CA TRP A 460 -4.93 -3.08 9.17
C TRP A 460 -4.33 -4.21 10.01
N ASN A 461 -3.95 -3.89 11.25
CA ASN A 461 -3.52 -4.91 12.19
C ASN A 461 -4.73 -5.54 12.91
N PRO A 462 -4.84 -6.87 12.99
CA PRO A 462 -5.99 -7.56 13.60
C PRO A 462 -6.13 -7.34 15.12
N VAL A 463 -5.10 -6.80 15.81
CA VAL A 463 -5.21 -6.46 17.24
C VAL A 463 -6.16 -5.28 17.49
N THR A 464 -6.48 -4.50 16.46
CA THR A 464 -7.43 -3.39 16.55
C THR A 464 -8.67 -3.69 15.70
N PRO A 465 -9.90 -3.44 16.22
CA PRO A 465 -11.11 -3.50 15.40
C PRO A 465 -11.02 -2.58 14.18
N TYR A 466 -11.50 -3.06 13.04
CA TYR A 466 -11.49 -2.30 11.79
C TYR A 466 -12.75 -2.64 10.97
N MET A 467 -13.63 -1.66 10.79
CA MET A 467 -14.91 -1.83 10.10
C MET A 467 -14.81 -1.44 8.63
N PHE A 468 -14.54 -2.43 7.77
CA PHE A 468 -14.58 -2.28 6.31
C PHE A 468 -15.98 -2.59 5.78
N ARG A 469 -16.62 -1.61 5.12
CA ARG A 469 -18.03 -1.67 4.73
C ARG A 469 -18.23 -1.45 3.23
N LEU A 470 -19.32 -1.99 2.71
CA LEU A 470 -19.84 -1.71 1.38
C LEU A 470 -20.51 -0.32 1.36
N THR A 471 -20.83 0.17 0.16
CA THR A 471 -21.36 1.54 -0.04
C THR A 471 -22.79 1.73 0.47
N ASN A 472 -23.46 0.66 0.89
CA ASN A 472 -24.79 0.69 1.50
C ASN A 472 -24.74 0.64 3.05
N GLY A 473 -23.55 0.56 3.66
CA GLY A 473 -23.36 0.44 5.10
C GLY A 473 -23.24 -1.00 5.61
N ASP A 474 -23.44 -2.02 4.78
CA ASP A 474 -23.23 -3.41 5.17
C ASP A 474 -21.74 -3.71 5.35
N ARG A 475 -21.43 -4.77 6.10
CA ARG A 475 -20.04 -5.20 6.27
C ARG A 475 -19.55 -5.85 4.97
N HIS A 476 -18.34 -5.51 4.56
CA HIS A 476 -17.67 -6.16 3.43
C HIS A 476 -17.12 -7.51 3.89
N GLU A 477 -17.83 -8.58 3.55
CA GLU A 477 -17.55 -9.95 4.02
C GLU A 477 -16.69 -10.78 3.04
N TYR A 478 -16.68 -10.42 1.74
CA TYR A 478 -15.82 -11.02 0.68
C TYR A 478 -15.77 -12.57 0.68
N GLN A 479 -16.92 -13.21 0.90
CA GLN A 479 -17.03 -14.65 1.08
C GLN A 479 -17.17 -15.43 -0.24
N HIS A 480 -17.45 -14.77 -1.36
CA HIS A 480 -17.80 -15.43 -2.62
C HIS A 480 -16.93 -14.96 -3.79
N PRO A 481 -15.59 -15.08 -3.76
CA PRO A 481 -14.72 -14.50 -4.79
C PRO A 481 -15.03 -15.04 -6.19
N PRO A 482 -14.66 -14.31 -7.26
CA PRO A 482 -14.76 -14.82 -8.63
C PRO A 482 -14.06 -16.17 -8.81
N ALA A 483 -14.54 -16.98 -9.75
CA ALA A 483 -13.98 -18.31 -9.98
C ALA A 483 -12.47 -18.24 -10.31
N GLY A 484 -11.66 -19.00 -9.57
CA GLY A 484 -10.20 -19.03 -9.74
C GLY A 484 -9.44 -17.97 -8.94
N PHE A 485 -10.11 -17.10 -8.18
CA PHE A 485 -9.49 -16.13 -7.29
C PHE A 485 -9.60 -16.56 -5.82
N PRO A 486 -8.61 -16.23 -4.96
CA PRO A 486 -8.70 -16.46 -3.53
C PRO A 486 -9.72 -15.52 -2.88
N HIS A 487 -10.10 -15.82 -1.62
CA HIS A 487 -10.82 -14.86 -0.79
C HIS A 487 -9.91 -13.66 -0.53
N ASP A 488 -10.24 -12.53 -1.15
CA ASP A 488 -9.46 -11.31 -1.10
C ASP A 488 -10.42 -10.12 -0.92
N PRO A 489 -10.17 -9.21 0.05
CA PRO A 489 -11.01 -8.03 0.25
C PRO A 489 -11.07 -7.09 -0.98
N ALA A 490 -10.25 -7.30 -2.01
CA ALA A 490 -10.35 -6.61 -3.29
C ALA A 490 -11.66 -6.88 -4.04
N PHE A 491 -12.37 -7.98 -3.74
CA PHE A 491 -13.61 -8.35 -4.41
C PHE A 491 -14.82 -8.26 -3.48
N ALA A 492 -15.88 -7.61 -3.93
CA ALA A 492 -17.18 -7.66 -3.28
C ALA A 492 -18.02 -8.84 -3.76
N ASP A 493 -18.81 -9.39 -2.84
CA ASP A 493 -19.76 -10.48 -3.12
C ASP A 493 -20.85 -10.03 -4.08
N GLU A 494 -21.28 -8.78 -3.95
CA GLU A 494 -22.28 -8.14 -4.79
C GLU A 494 -21.80 -6.76 -5.26
N GLY A 495 -22.44 -6.23 -6.31
CA GLY A 495 -22.14 -4.90 -6.84
C GLY A 495 -23.12 -3.87 -6.31
N HIS A 496 -22.62 -2.87 -5.60
CA HIS A 496 -23.43 -1.78 -5.06
C HIS A 496 -23.19 -0.47 -5.83
N PHE A 497 -24.12 -0.13 -6.71
CA PHE A 497 -24.01 0.99 -7.66
C PHE A 497 -25.07 2.08 -7.47
N ASP A 498 -25.86 2.01 -6.39
CA ASP A 498 -27.06 2.83 -6.17
C ASP A 498 -26.80 4.19 -5.47
N ARG A 499 -25.57 4.42 -4.97
CA ARG A 499 -25.19 5.68 -4.29
C ARG A 499 -23.88 6.25 -4.81
N ILE A 500 -22.83 5.42 -4.77
CA ILE A 500 -21.48 5.77 -5.18
C ILE A 500 -20.84 4.55 -5.86
N SER A 501 -20.05 4.81 -6.89
CA SER A 501 -19.25 3.80 -7.59
C SER A 501 -17.97 4.42 -8.15
N ILE A 502 -17.02 3.62 -8.59
CA ILE A 502 -15.81 4.10 -9.26
C ILE A 502 -15.92 3.84 -10.76
N SER A 503 -15.99 4.90 -11.56
CA SER A 503 -15.86 4.80 -13.01
C SER A 503 -14.40 4.57 -13.40
N HIS A 504 -14.11 3.38 -13.91
CA HIS A 504 -12.77 2.99 -14.32
C HIS A 504 -12.62 3.16 -15.84
N TYR A 505 -11.81 4.13 -16.24
CA TYR A 505 -11.49 4.44 -17.63
C TYR A 505 -10.26 3.66 -18.11
N TYR A 506 -10.32 2.34 -17.99
CA TYR A 506 -9.18 1.48 -18.29
C TYR A 506 -8.75 1.54 -19.77
N PHE A 507 -9.72 1.60 -20.69
CA PHE A 507 -9.50 1.43 -22.12
C PHE A 507 -9.51 2.74 -22.94
N LYS A 508 -10.31 3.74 -22.57
CA LYS A 508 -10.36 5.08 -23.20
C LYS A 508 -10.63 5.01 -24.72
N SER A 509 -9.72 5.38 -25.61
CA SER A 509 -9.82 5.15 -27.08
C SER A 509 -8.87 4.04 -27.56
N ILE A 510 -8.92 3.67 -28.85
CA ILE A 510 -7.99 2.66 -29.41
C ILE A 510 -6.55 3.18 -29.39
N ALA A 511 -6.33 4.48 -29.70
CA ALA A 511 -5.01 5.11 -29.59
C ALA A 511 -4.47 5.09 -28.15
N GLU A 512 -5.31 5.46 -27.17
CA GLU A 512 -4.96 5.45 -25.74
C GLU A 512 -4.69 4.01 -25.23
N TRP A 513 -5.52 3.05 -25.63
CA TRP A 513 -5.36 1.62 -25.33
C TRP A 513 -4.04 1.05 -25.84
N THR A 514 -3.70 1.38 -27.09
CA THR A 514 -2.47 0.94 -27.76
C THR A 514 -1.26 1.51 -27.03
N TRP A 515 -1.24 2.83 -26.77
CA TRP A 515 -0.16 3.47 -26.04
C TRP A 515 0.00 2.93 -24.61
N LYS A 516 -1.11 2.75 -23.87
CA LYS A 516 -1.09 2.21 -22.49
C LYS A 516 -0.46 0.82 -22.43
N HIS A 517 -0.72 -0.04 -23.42
CA HIS A 517 -0.17 -1.41 -23.46
C HIS A 517 1.30 -1.46 -23.87
N ALA A 518 1.75 -0.51 -24.68
CA ALA A 518 3.15 -0.41 -25.09
C ALA A 518 4.07 -0.02 -23.92
N ARG A 519 3.56 0.77 -22.98
CA ARG A 519 4.34 1.21 -21.81
C ARG A 519 4.20 0.24 -20.62
N ASN A 520 5.03 0.45 -19.61
CA ASN A 520 4.96 -0.32 -18.38
C ASN A 520 3.77 0.04 -17.49
N SER A 521 3.37 -0.93 -16.66
CA SER A 521 2.40 -0.71 -15.59
C SER A 521 2.93 0.29 -14.56
N GLY A 522 2.02 0.95 -13.83
CA GLY A 522 2.38 1.73 -12.64
C GLY A 522 3.03 0.90 -11.53
N ALA A 523 2.93 -0.43 -11.61
CA ALA A 523 3.53 -1.39 -10.68
C ALA A 523 4.93 -1.89 -11.10
N ASP A 524 5.36 -1.67 -12.35
CA ASP A 524 6.63 -2.21 -12.88
C ASP A 524 7.78 -1.19 -12.81
N ALA A 525 9.04 -1.62 -12.95
CA ALA A 525 10.21 -0.74 -13.14
C ALA A 525 10.16 0.00 -14.50
N LYS A 526 11.16 0.82 -14.87
CA LYS A 526 11.21 1.52 -16.18
C LYS A 526 11.59 0.56 -17.35
N LYS A 527 10.92 0.69 -18.50
CA LYS A 527 11.23 0.01 -19.78
C LYS A 527 10.83 0.92 -20.94
N ASP A 528 11.47 0.72 -22.09
CA ASP A 528 11.08 1.31 -23.37
C ASP A 528 9.73 0.77 -23.85
N LEU A 529 9.12 1.46 -24.82
CA LEU A 529 7.86 1.02 -25.43
C LEU A 529 8.03 -0.37 -26.06
N ASP A 530 7.08 -1.26 -25.81
CA ASP A 530 7.14 -2.68 -26.13
C ASP A 530 5.93 -3.13 -26.96
N THR A 531 6.14 -3.22 -28.27
CA THR A 531 5.10 -3.69 -29.20
C THR A 531 4.84 -5.20 -29.16
N SER A 532 5.68 -5.99 -28.47
CA SER A 532 5.50 -7.46 -28.40
C SER A 532 4.24 -7.88 -27.62
N ARG A 533 3.65 -6.94 -26.88
CA ARG A 533 2.42 -7.13 -26.10
C ARG A 533 1.14 -7.14 -26.94
N TYR A 534 1.22 -6.74 -28.21
CA TYR A 534 0.06 -6.71 -29.10
C TYR A 534 -0.24 -8.11 -29.66
N THR A 535 -1.08 -8.84 -28.92
CA THR A 535 -1.49 -10.21 -29.22
C THR A 535 -3.00 -10.29 -29.51
N ASN A 536 -3.49 -11.46 -29.93
CA ASN A 536 -4.93 -11.72 -30.04
C ASN A 536 -5.65 -11.53 -28.68
N GLN A 537 -4.99 -11.80 -27.55
CA GLN A 537 -5.57 -11.57 -26.21
C GLN A 537 -5.78 -10.09 -25.92
N TRP A 538 -4.79 -9.24 -26.27
CA TRP A 538 -4.89 -7.78 -26.18
C TRP A 538 -6.06 -7.25 -27.01
N ALA A 539 -6.18 -7.71 -28.26
CA ALA A 539 -7.26 -7.33 -29.15
C ALA A 539 -8.63 -7.80 -28.64
N ASN A 540 -8.71 -9.04 -28.13
CA ASN A 540 -9.93 -9.60 -27.58
C ASN A 540 -10.43 -8.81 -26.35
N ALA A 541 -9.53 -8.41 -25.45
CA ALA A 541 -9.90 -7.59 -24.28
C ALA A 541 -10.60 -6.29 -24.68
N PHE A 542 -10.08 -5.60 -25.70
CA PHE A 542 -10.73 -4.41 -26.25
C PHE A 542 -12.02 -4.75 -27.00
N GLY A 543 -12.03 -5.84 -27.78
CA GLY A 543 -13.19 -6.25 -28.56
C GLY A 543 -14.41 -6.66 -27.73
N LEU A 544 -14.21 -7.25 -26.56
CA LEU A 544 -15.30 -7.66 -25.66
C LEU A 544 -16.14 -6.45 -25.22
N GLN A 545 -15.52 -5.37 -24.76
CA GLN A 545 -16.27 -4.16 -24.41
C GLN A 545 -16.90 -3.45 -25.62
N ALA A 546 -16.28 -3.52 -26.80
CA ALA A 546 -16.79 -2.88 -28.01
C ALA A 546 -18.06 -3.59 -28.52
N LYS A 547 -18.15 -4.91 -28.29
CA LYS A 547 -19.31 -5.75 -28.62
C LYS A 547 -20.37 -5.81 -27.52
N ASP A 548 -20.11 -5.21 -26.36
CA ASP A 548 -21.05 -5.17 -25.25
C ASP A 548 -22.37 -4.49 -25.67
N PRO A 549 -23.52 -5.17 -25.59
CA PRO A 549 -24.79 -4.65 -26.09
C PRO A 549 -25.43 -3.60 -25.16
N GLN A 550 -24.82 -3.30 -24.02
CA GLN A 550 -25.34 -2.31 -23.07
C GLN A 550 -25.11 -0.88 -23.57
N HIS A 551 -26.14 -0.05 -23.44
CA HIS A 551 -26.14 1.35 -23.86
C HIS A 551 -26.40 2.33 -22.70
N GLU A 552 -26.27 1.86 -21.45
CA GLU A 552 -26.41 2.71 -20.27
C GLU A 552 -25.37 3.83 -20.30
N ARG A 553 -25.79 5.04 -19.91
CA ARG A 553 -24.91 6.21 -19.80
C ARG A 553 -24.69 6.56 -18.34
N ASN A 554 -23.49 7.01 -18.01
CA ASN A 554 -23.15 7.53 -16.69
C ASN A 554 -23.72 8.95 -16.50
N VAL A 555 -25.04 9.01 -16.28
CA VAL A 555 -25.77 10.27 -16.14
C VAL A 555 -25.27 11.11 -14.97
N TRP A 556 -24.87 10.51 -13.85
CA TRP A 556 -24.36 11.23 -12.69
C TRP A 556 -23.05 11.96 -12.97
N MET A 557 -22.18 11.38 -13.80
CA MET A 557 -20.97 12.04 -14.24
C MET A 557 -21.27 13.13 -15.28
N MET A 558 -22.23 12.89 -16.17
CA MET A 558 -22.68 13.89 -17.15
C MET A 558 -23.28 15.13 -16.49
N ASP A 559 -24.06 14.96 -15.41
CA ASP A 559 -24.68 16.05 -14.65
C ASP A 559 -23.63 16.99 -14.01
N ARG A 560 -22.37 16.56 -13.87
CA ARG A 560 -21.26 17.34 -13.31
C ARG A 560 -20.37 18.00 -14.36
N GLN A 561 -20.63 17.81 -15.65
CA GLN A 561 -19.77 18.32 -16.73
C GLN A 561 -19.59 19.85 -16.70
N GLU A 562 -20.64 20.59 -16.35
CA GLU A 562 -20.56 22.05 -16.28
C GLU A 562 -19.67 22.53 -15.12
N ALA A 563 -19.79 21.90 -13.94
CA ALA A 563 -18.93 22.19 -12.80
C ALA A 563 -17.46 21.84 -13.11
N LEU A 564 -17.23 20.69 -13.74
CA LEU A 564 -15.89 20.29 -14.20
C LEU A 564 -15.30 21.31 -15.18
N ARG A 565 -16.09 21.77 -16.14
CA ARG A 565 -15.65 22.75 -17.13
C ARG A 565 -15.24 24.06 -16.44
N GLN A 566 -16.05 24.55 -15.52
CA GLN A 566 -15.75 25.77 -14.75
C GLN A 566 -14.47 25.63 -13.93
N GLU A 567 -14.26 24.48 -13.27
CA GLU A 567 -13.03 24.24 -12.49
C GLU A 567 -11.79 24.13 -13.39
N LEU A 568 -11.90 23.46 -14.54
CA LEU A 568 -10.81 23.41 -15.53
C LEU A 568 -10.48 24.80 -16.08
N ASP A 569 -11.49 25.58 -16.44
CA ASP A 569 -11.33 26.96 -16.92
C ASP A 569 -10.64 27.80 -15.85
N GLN A 570 -11.00 27.64 -14.56
CA GLN A 570 -10.37 28.32 -13.44
C GLN A 570 -8.89 27.92 -13.27
N LEU A 571 -8.56 26.62 -13.30
CA LEU A 571 -7.18 26.15 -13.17
C LEU A 571 -6.29 26.63 -14.33
N ARG A 572 -6.87 26.71 -15.54
CA ARG A 572 -6.21 27.21 -16.75
C ARG A 572 -6.07 28.73 -16.81
N THR A 573 -6.55 29.47 -15.81
CA THR A 573 -6.19 30.89 -15.68
C THR A 573 -4.72 31.09 -15.32
N ASN A 574 -4.07 30.07 -14.75
CA ASN A 574 -2.63 30.08 -14.55
C ASN A 574 -1.90 29.67 -15.86
N PRO A 575 -1.10 30.58 -16.46
CA PRO A 575 -0.38 30.30 -17.71
C PRO A 575 0.68 29.20 -17.59
N THR A 576 1.28 28.97 -16.41
CA THR A 576 2.31 27.92 -16.24
C THR A 576 1.67 26.53 -16.26
N ILE A 577 0.49 26.38 -15.65
CA ILE A 577 -0.34 25.17 -15.75
C ILE A 577 -0.69 24.89 -17.22
N CYS A 578 -1.15 25.90 -17.97
CA CYS A 578 -1.47 25.74 -19.40
C CYS A 578 -0.26 25.35 -20.26
N ALA A 579 0.90 25.94 -19.98
CA ALA A 579 2.14 25.59 -20.66
C ALA A 579 2.57 24.15 -20.36
N ALA A 580 2.49 23.72 -19.10
CA ALA A 580 2.80 22.35 -18.69
C ALA A 580 1.84 21.33 -19.32
N GLU A 581 0.52 21.59 -19.29
CA GLU A 581 -0.48 20.75 -19.94
C GLU A 581 -0.22 20.65 -21.45
N SER A 582 0.08 21.77 -22.12
CA SER A 582 0.42 21.78 -23.55
C SER A 582 1.67 20.97 -23.88
N ALA A 583 2.69 21.01 -23.00
CA ALA A 583 3.90 20.22 -23.16
C ALA A 583 3.63 18.71 -23.06
N ILE A 584 2.73 18.29 -22.15
CA ILE A 584 2.27 16.90 -22.02
C ILE A 584 1.55 16.45 -23.28
N ARG A 585 0.59 17.26 -23.77
CA ARG A 585 -0.16 16.97 -25.02
C ARG A 585 0.76 16.79 -26.23
N ALA A 586 1.77 17.65 -26.35
CA ALA A 586 2.79 17.52 -27.39
C ALA A 586 3.61 16.24 -27.23
N SER A 587 4.09 15.94 -26.01
CA SER A 587 4.87 14.73 -25.73
C SER A 587 4.10 13.46 -26.04
N LEU A 588 2.82 13.39 -25.66
CA LEU A 588 1.99 12.23 -25.95
C LEU A 588 1.73 12.06 -27.45
N SER A 589 1.51 13.17 -28.17
CA SER A 589 1.38 13.13 -29.64
C SER A 589 2.62 12.50 -30.28
N ASP A 590 3.82 12.97 -29.88
CA ASP A 590 5.09 12.44 -30.39
C ASP A 590 5.25 10.95 -30.06
N GLN A 591 4.98 10.54 -28.81
CA GLN A 591 5.07 9.14 -28.39
C GLN A 591 4.11 8.22 -29.16
N ILE A 592 2.88 8.66 -29.42
CA ILE A 592 1.90 7.88 -30.19
C ILE A 592 2.35 7.74 -31.65
N HIS A 593 2.88 8.80 -32.26
CA HIS A 593 3.41 8.75 -33.64
C HIS A 593 4.65 7.86 -33.75
N ASP A 594 5.56 7.91 -32.78
CA ASP A 594 6.73 7.03 -32.72
C ASP A 594 6.31 5.56 -32.57
N LEU A 595 5.32 5.28 -31.73
CA LEU A 595 4.78 3.95 -31.54
C LEU A 595 4.15 3.39 -32.82
N TRP A 596 3.46 4.23 -33.60
CA TRP A 596 2.89 3.85 -34.88
C TRP A 596 3.96 3.41 -35.90
N ALA A 597 5.10 4.12 -35.93
CA ALA A 597 6.23 3.73 -36.77
C ALA A 597 6.81 2.36 -36.34
N GLN A 598 6.90 2.10 -35.04
CA GLN A 598 7.36 0.81 -34.52
C GLN A 598 6.41 -0.34 -34.84
N ILE A 599 5.09 -0.14 -34.74
CA ILE A 599 4.07 -1.13 -35.08
C ILE A 599 4.25 -1.64 -36.53
N HIS A 600 4.57 -0.73 -37.46
CA HIS A 600 4.87 -1.06 -38.85
C HIS A 600 6.19 -1.81 -38.98
N ALA A 601 7.26 -1.28 -38.38
CA ALA A 601 8.60 -1.86 -38.46
C ALA A 601 8.63 -3.31 -37.93
N HIS A 602 7.92 -3.57 -36.83
CA HIS A 602 7.82 -4.90 -36.21
C HIS A 602 6.77 -5.82 -36.84
N LYS A 603 6.07 -5.37 -37.89
CA LYS A 603 5.04 -6.13 -38.61
C LYS A 603 3.95 -6.70 -37.69
N VAL A 604 3.48 -5.93 -36.71
CA VAL A 604 2.46 -6.39 -35.74
C VAL A 604 1.20 -6.93 -36.46
N PHE A 605 0.82 -6.34 -37.59
CA PHE A 605 -0.28 -6.78 -38.45
C PHE A 605 -0.23 -8.25 -38.87
N SER A 606 0.97 -8.83 -39.05
CA SER A 606 1.10 -10.25 -39.42
C SER A 606 0.90 -11.21 -38.25
N ASN A 607 0.98 -10.70 -37.02
CA ASN A 607 0.95 -11.50 -35.79
C ASN A 607 -0.41 -11.49 -35.09
N ILE A 608 -1.39 -10.80 -35.68
CA ILE A 608 -2.77 -10.70 -35.18
C ILE A 608 -3.72 -11.32 -36.20
N ASP A 609 -4.64 -12.14 -35.70
CA ASP A 609 -5.59 -12.88 -36.52
C ASP A 609 -6.50 -11.92 -37.29
N ALA A 610 -6.97 -12.36 -38.46
CA ALA A 610 -7.73 -11.53 -39.38
C ALA A 610 -8.98 -10.89 -38.74
N GLU A 611 -9.62 -11.59 -37.81
CA GLU A 611 -10.82 -11.10 -37.10
C GLU A 611 -10.55 -9.91 -36.18
N TRP A 612 -9.31 -9.69 -35.75
CA TRP A 612 -8.91 -8.62 -34.82
C TRP A 612 -8.27 -7.41 -35.51
N ARG A 613 -8.00 -7.52 -36.82
CA ARG A 613 -7.33 -6.46 -37.60
C ARG A 613 -8.10 -5.15 -37.68
N PHE A 614 -9.41 -5.16 -37.40
CA PHE A 614 -10.22 -3.93 -37.36
C PHE A 614 -9.69 -2.91 -36.34
N ILE A 615 -9.15 -3.37 -35.20
CA ILE A 615 -8.58 -2.49 -34.17
C ILE A 615 -7.43 -1.66 -34.74
N LEU A 616 -6.57 -2.28 -35.56
CA LEU A 616 -5.42 -1.60 -36.17
C LEU A 616 -5.84 -0.67 -37.33
N GLN A 617 -6.97 -0.94 -38.00
CA GLN A 617 -7.51 -0.06 -39.05
C GLN A 617 -8.09 1.22 -38.45
N ASP A 618 -8.86 1.11 -37.36
CA ASP A 618 -9.37 2.28 -36.66
C ASP A 618 -8.27 3.07 -35.96
N LEU A 619 -7.21 2.40 -35.51
CA LEU A 619 -6.03 3.03 -34.92
C LEU A 619 -5.37 4.05 -35.88
N GLU A 620 -5.22 3.71 -37.16
CA GLU A 620 -4.66 4.62 -38.16
C GLU A 620 -5.49 5.90 -38.29
N LEU A 621 -6.81 5.81 -38.15
CA LEU A 621 -7.71 6.95 -38.18
C LEU A 621 -7.62 7.78 -36.89
N GLU A 622 -7.53 7.13 -35.73
CA GLU A 622 -7.43 7.81 -34.44
C GLU A 622 -6.08 8.51 -34.21
N MET A 623 -4.99 8.03 -34.84
CA MET A 623 -3.64 8.59 -34.68
C MET A 623 -3.34 9.80 -35.59
N LYS A 624 -4.32 10.24 -36.40
CA LYS A 624 -4.18 11.44 -37.24
C LYS A 624 -4.05 12.70 -36.41
N ASP A 625 -3.47 13.73 -37.01
CA ASP A 625 -3.28 15.05 -36.42
C ASP A 625 -2.44 15.03 -35.12
N ARG A 626 -2.51 16.09 -34.34
CA ARG A 626 -1.84 16.23 -33.03
C ARG A 626 -2.84 16.69 -32.00
N ILE A 627 -2.57 16.41 -30.73
CA ILE A 627 -3.36 16.97 -29.63
C ILE A 627 -3.09 18.49 -29.59
N PRO A 628 -4.09 19.36 -29.74
CA PRO A 628 -3.88 20.80 -29.77
C PRO A 628 -3.40 21.32 -28.39
N PRO A 629 -2.60 22.40 -28.35
CA PRO A 629 -2.22 23.03 -27.10
C PRO A 629 -3.44 23.60 -26.36
N VAL A 630 -3.27 23.90 -25.08
CA VAL A 630 -4.26 24.67 -24.31
C VAL A 630 -4.27 26.11 -24.85
N ALA A 631 -5.46 26.63 -25.12
CA ALA A 631 -5.67 27.95 -25.72
C ALA A 631 -5.47 29.11 -24.74
#